data_AF-A0A927Z2A3-F1
#
_entry.id   AF-A0A927Z2A3-F1
#
_cell.length_a   1.000
_cell.length_b   1.000
_cell.length_c   1.000
_cell.angle_alpha   90.00
_cell.angle_beta   90.00
_cell.angle_gamma   90.00
#
_symmetry.space_group_name_H-M   'P 1'
#
loop_
_entity.id
_entity.type
_entity.pdbx_description
1 polymer ?
#
loop_
_entity_poly.entity_id
_entity_poly.type
_entity_poly.pdbx_seq_one_letter_code
_entity_poly.pdbx_strand_id
1 'polypeptide(L)' 'MEIVKMSSDTLKDMNKVSEPFEIIGKIKPTFVNDKWTYTEEIYDCSYLHSYPNEECDYSLYIENPDKAVFCIFR' A
#
# COMPACT_ATOMS: atom_id res chain seq x y z
N MET A 1 12.90 -6.62 8.69
CA MET A 1 11.47 -6.93 8.53
C MET A 1 10.89 -7.39 9.84
N GLU A 2 10.23 -6.45 10.50
CA GLU A 2 9.54 -6.62 11.78
C GLU A 2 8.05 -6.30 11.57
N ILE A 3 7.16 -7.14 12.08
CA ILE A 3 5.71 -6.91 12.06
C ILE A 3 5.31 -6.47 13.45
N VAL A 4 4.81 -5.24 13.58
CA VAL A 4 4.46 -4.64 14.88
C VAL A 4 2.98 -4.27 14.87
N LYS A 5 2.25 -4.63 15.95
CA LYS A 5 0.86 -4.18 16.13
C LYS A 5 0.85 -2.67 16.31
N MET A 6 -0.06 -2.00 15.60
CA MET A 6 -0.21 -0.56 15.68
C MET A 6 -0.54 -0.11 17.11
N SER A 7 0.22 0.88 17.56
CA SER A 7 0.03 1.63 18.81
C SER A 7 0.11 3.13 18.54
N SER A 8 -0.21 3.93 19.55
CA SER A 8 -0.09 5.39 19.51
C SER A 8 1.32 5.87 19.13
N ASP A 9 2.36 5.11 19.45
CA ASP A 9 3.74 5.44 19.08
C ASP A 9 4.00 5.28 17.58
N THR A 10 3.52 4.17 17.00
CA THR A 10 3.68 3.86 15.56
C THR A 10 2.75 4.68 14.65
N LEU A 11 1.70 5.31 15.19
CA LEU A 11 0.75 6.10 14.42
C LEU A 11 1.41 7.25 13.65
N LYS A 12 2.49 7.82 14.23
CA LYS A 12 3.26 8.91 13.62
C LYS A 12 3.93 8.51 12.31
N ASP A 13 4.21 7.21 12.12
CA ASP A 13 4.89 6.70 10.94
C ASP A 13 3.92 6.48 9.75
N MET A 14 2.60 6.41 9.99
CA MET A 14 1.59 6.19 8.96
C MET A 14 1.38 7.37 8.01
N ASN A 15 1.60 8.60 8.49
CA ASN A 15 1.29 9.82 7.73
C ASN A 15 2.27 10.11 6.57
N LYS A 16 3.26 9.23 6.30
CA LYS A 16 4.26 9.43 5.25
C LYS A 16 3.96 8.73 3.92
N VAL A 17 2.84 8.00 3.80
CA VAL A 17 2.67 7.00 2.73
C VAL A 17 2.07 7.57 1.43
N SER A 18 1.62 8.82 1.39
CA SER A 18 0.98 9.43 0.21
C SER A 18 1.90 10.30 -0.66
N GLU A 19 3.22 10.12 -0.58
CA GLU A 19 4.12 10.87 -1.45
C GLU A 19 3.90 10.48 -2.93
N PRO A 20 3.79 11.45 -3.85
CA PRO A 20 3.65 11.15 -5.27
C PRO A 20 4.81 10.33 -5.81
N PHE A 21 4.52 9.32 -6.63
CA PHE A 21 5.50 8.47 -7.28
C PHE A 21 5.25 8.35 -8.78
N GLU A 22 6.30 8.08 -9.55
CA GLU A 22 6.22 8.02 -11.01
C GLU A 22 5.69 6.66 -11.49
N ILE A 23 4.68 6.69 -12.36
CA ILE A 23 4.16 5.53 -13.09
C ILE A 23 4.68 5.58 -14.52
N ILE A 24 5.37 4.51 -14.93
CA ILE A 24 5.97 4.38 -16.27
C ILE A 24 5.21 3.40 -17.18
N GLY A 25 4.22 2.68 -16.65
CA GLY A 25 3.55 1.61 -17.38
C GLY A 25 2.62 0.79 -16.50
N LYS A 26 2.18 -0.36 -17.01
CA LYS A 26 1.36 -1.33 -16.29
C LYS A 26 1.69 -2.77 -16.67
N ILE A 27 1.38 -3.68 -15.75
CA ILE A 27 1.34 -5.12 -16.03
C ILE A 27 -0.09 -5.54 -16.35
N LYS A 28 -0.26 -6.46 -17.32
CA LYS A 28 -1.52 -7.13 -17.63
C LYS A 28 -1.38 -8.61 -17.26
N PRO A 29 -1.79 -9.01 -16.05
CA PRO A 29 -1.74 -10.40 -15.66
C PRO A 29 -2.81 -11.21 -16.42
N THR A 30 -2.46 -12.42 -16.82
CA THR A 30 -3.38 -13.38 -17.45
C THR A 30 -3.25 -14.71 -16.73
N PHE A 31 -4.37 -15.35 -16.41
CA PHE A 31 -4.39 -16.67 -15.81
C PHE A 31 -4.74 -17.72 -16.85
N VAL A 32 -3.82 -18.63 -17.16
CA VAL A 32 -3.98 -19.68 -18.19
C VAL A 32 -3.34 -20.97 -17.71
N ASN A 33 -4.05 -22.10 -17.86
CA ASN A 33 -3.56 -23.43 -17.50
C ASN A 33 -3.05 -23.52 -16.04
N ASP A 34 -3.84 -23.00 -15.10
CA ASP A 34 -3.51 -22.95 -13.67
C ASP A 34 -2.21 -22.21 -13.32
N LYS A 35 -1.74 -21.34 -14.23
CA LYS A 35 -0.55 -20.52 -14.05
C LYS A 35 -0.85 -19.06 -14.33
N TRP A 36 -0.29 -18.19 -13.49
CA TRP A 36 -0.24 -16.77 -13.75
C TRP A 36 0.88 -16.47 -14.74
N THR A 37 0.54 -15.72 -15.79
CA THR A 37 1.49 -15.07 -16.71
C THR A 37 1.20 -13.58 -16.72
N TYR A 38 2.09 -12.78 -17.31
CA TYR A 38 1.85 -11.35 -17.46
C TYR A 38 2.52 -10.81 -18.72
N THR A 39 1.96 -9.72 -19.24
CA THR A 39 2.62 -8.88 -20.25
C THR A 39 2.79 -7.47 -19.70
N GLU A 40 3.86 -6.79 -20.09
CA GLU A 40 4.13 -5.41 -19.70
C GLU A 40 3.72 -4.44 -20.82
N GLU A 41 3.19 -3.29 -20.43
CA GLU A 41 2.91 -2.15 -21.32
C GLU A 41 3.59 -0.92 -20.71
N ILE A 42 4.65 -0.45 -21.37
CA ILE A 42 5.33 0.80 -21.01
C ILE A 42 4.61 1.95 -21.71
N TYR A 43 4.36 3.04 -20.98
CA TYR A 43 3.69 4.21 -21.52
C TYR A 43 4.67 5.11 -22.28
N ASP A 44 4.17 5.84 -23.28
CA ASP A 44 4.97 6.80 -24.04
C ASP A 44 5.44 7.98 -23.17
N CYS A 45 4.65 8.34 -22.16
CA CYS A 45 4.96 9.36 -21.16
C CYS A 45 4.65 8.82 -19.76
N SER A 46 5.53 9.09 -18.81
CA SER A 46 5.27 8.84 -17.39
C SER A 46 4.34 9.89 -16.78
N TYR A 47 3.75 9.56 -15.64
CA TYR A 47 2.99 10.53 -14.83
C TYR A 47 3.15 10.26 -13.34
N LEU A 48 2.96 11.30 -12.53
CA LEU A 48 2.95 11.17 -11.07
C LEU A 48 1.58 10.67 -10.60
N HIS A 49 1.60 9.65 -9.76
CA HIS A 49 0.44 9.11 -9.08
C HIS A 49 0.62 9.27 -7.57
N SER A 50 -0.48 9.55 -6.88
CA SER A 50 -0.57 9.51 -5.43
C SER A 50 -1.79 8.68 -5.07
N TYR A 51 -1.67 7.81 -4.08
CA TYR A 51 -2.85 7.17 -3.51
C TYR A 51 -3.77 8.25 -2.92
N PRO A 52 -5.10 8.10 -3.04
CA PRO A 52 -6.01 9.00 -2.37
C PRO A 52 -5.70 9.00 -0.88
N ASN A 53 -5.77 10.18 -0.25
CA ASN A 53 -5.77 10.27 1.20
C ASN A 53 -7.07 9.64 1.70
N GLU A 54 -7.06 8.32 1.89
CA GLU A 54 -8.05 7.69 2.74
C GLU A 54 -7.79 8.23 4.15
N GLU A 55 -8.64 9.15 4.59
CA GLU A 55 -8.72 9.58 5.99
C GLU A 55 -9.20 8.38 6.82
N CYS A 56 -8.32 7.40 7.01
CA CYS A 56 -8.56 6.29 7.91
C CYS A 56 -8.20 6.80 9.31
N ASP A 57 -9.20 6.92 10.18
CA ASP A 57 -8.95 7.20 11.59
C ASP A 57 -8.38 5.95 12.26
N TYR A 58 -7.06 5.80 12.14
CA TYR A 58 -6.31 4.69 12.71
C TYR A 58 -6.42 4.60 14.24
N SER A 59 -6.83 5.68 14.91
CA SER A 59 -7.06 5.67 16.36
C SER A 59 -8.15 4.68 16.76
N LEU A 60 -9.13 4.41 15.87
CA LEU A 60 -10.22 3.45 16.10
C LEU A 60 -9.74 1.98 16.21
N TYR A 61 -8.49 1.71 15.84
CA TYR A 61 -7.89 0.37 15.81
C TYR A 61 -6.90 0.16 16.95
N ILE A 62 -6.48 1.23 17.63
CA ILE A 62 -5.59 1.16 18.79
C ILE A 62 -6.40 0.64 19.97
N GLU A 63 -5.89 -0.40 20.65
CA GLU A 63 -6.52 -1.03 21.81
C GLU A 63 -7.95 -1.57 21.58
N ASN A 64 -8.39 -1.65 20.32
CA ASN A 64 -9.66 -2.23 19.96
C ASN A 64 -9.58 -3.78 20.07
N PRO A 65 -10.50 -4.44 20.80
CA PRO A 65 -10.49 -5.91 20.93
C PRO A 65 -10.90 -6.62 19.63
N ASP A 66 -11.71 -5.97 18.79
CA ASP A 66 -12.30 -6.56 17.58
C ASP A 66 -11.57 -6.15 16.29
N LYS A 67 -10.66 -5.18 16.38
CA LYS A 67 -9.94 -4.63 15.22
C LYS A 67 -8.46 -4.44 15.55
N ALA A 68 -7.58 -4.75 14.61
CA ALA A 68 -6.16 -4.50 14.75
C ALA A 68 -5.54 -4.14 13.41
N VAL A 69 -4.58 -3.22 13.44
CA VAL A 69 -3.71 -2.88 12.31
C VAL A 69 -2.28 -3.31 12.66
N PHE A 70 -1.53 -3.75 11.66
CA PHE A 70 -0.12 -4.13 11.81
C PHE A 70 0.73 -3.37 10.81
N CYS A 71 1.88 -2.88 11.28
CA CYS A 71 2.87 -2.18 10.47
C CYS A 71 4.03 -3.13 10.14
N ILE A 72 4.61 -2.99 8.94
CA ILE A 72 5.84 -3.68 8.55
C ILE A 72 6.96 -2.63 8.48
N PHE A 73 7.98 -2.82 9.31
CA PHE A 73 9.20 -2.03 9.27
C PHE A 73 10.30 -2.85 8.60
N ARG A 74 11.01 -2.25 7.63
CA ARG A 74 12.06 -2.95 6.87
C ARG A 74 13.38 -2.92 7.61
#